data_AF-A0A133UKX4-F1
#
_entry.id   AF-A0A133UKX4-F1
#
_cell.length_a   1.000
_cell.length_b   1.000
_cell.length_c   1.000
_cell.angle_alpha   90.00
_cell.angle_beta   90.00
_cell.angle_gamma   90.00
#
_symmetry.space_group_name_H-M   'P 1'
#
loop_
_entity.id
_entity.type
_entity.pdbx_description
1 polymer ?
#
loop_
_entity_poly.entity_id
_entity_poly.type
_entity_poly.pdbx_seq_one_letter_code
_entity_poly.pdbx_strand_id
1 'polypeptide(L)' 'ASENGKEIRISARARRGLESETHLHLGKLMNKLAEKFDGTGGGHAGAAAMTVKGDLEHVKSETLKELKKMMEPI' A
#
# COMPACT_ATOMS: atom_id res chain seq x y z
N ALA A 1 0.01 2.86 -10.18
CA ALA A 1 -1.25 3.42 -9.67
C ALA A 1 -2.14 3.72 -10.86
N SER A 2 -3.42 3.39 -10.80
CA SER A 2 -4.41 3.73 -11.83
C SER A 2 -5.61 4.41 -11.19
N GLU A 3 -6.32 5.21 -11.97
CA GLU A 3 -7.53 5.92 -11.56
C GLU A 3 -8.63 5.64 -12.59
N ASN A 4 -9.84 5.38 -12.11
CA ASN A 4 -11.04 5.24 -12.92
C ASN A 4 -12.21 5.96 -12.24
N GLY A 5 -12.52 7.18 -12.71
CA GLY A 5 -13.44 8.07 -12.02
C GLY A 5 -12.89 8.45 -10.65
N LYS A 6 -13.60 8.07 -9.58
CA LYS A 6 -13.15 8.30 -8.19
C LYS A 6 -12.43 7.11 -7.57
N GLU A 7 -12.33 6.01 -8.30
CA GLU A 7 -11.67 4.79 -7.81
C GLU A 7 -10.18 4.82 -8.15
N ILE A 8 -9.36 4.60 -7.14
CA ILE A 8 -7.91 4.56 -7.24
C ILE A 8 -7.43 3.16 -6.88
N ARG A 9 -6.61 2.59 -7.75
CA ARG A 9 -5.93 1.31 -7.49
C ARG A 9 -4.43 1.53 -7.36
N ILE A 10 -3.90 1.16 -6.21
CA ILE A 10 -2.46 1.07 -5.98
C ILE A 10 -2.07 -0.40 -5.98
N SER A 11 -0.99 -0.73 -6.68
CA SER A 11 -0.43 -2.08 -6.71
C SER A 11 1.05 -1.97 -6.43
N ALA A 12 1.55 -2.84 -5.55
CA ALA A 12 2.95 -2.86 -5.13
C ALA A 12 3.51 -4.27 -5.29
N ARG A 13 4.80 -4.32 -5.65
CA ARG A 13 5.59 -5.54 -5.71
C ARG A 13 6.94 -5.27 -5.08
N ALA A 14 7.52 -6.30 -4.49
CA ALA A 14 8.82 -6.31 -3.88
C ALA A 14 9.63 -7.50 -4.40
N ARG A 15 10.96 -7.36 -4.35
CA ARG A 15 11.86 -8.48 -4.62
C ARG A 15 11.66 -9.58 -3.57
N ARG A 16 11.96 -10.81 -3.94
CA ARG A 16 11.99 -11.94 -2.99
C ARG A 16 12.98 -11.64 -1.86
N GLY A 17 12.62 -11.98 -0.63
CA GLY A 17 13.45 -11.76 0.55
C GLY A 17 13.27 -10.41 1.24
N LEU A 18 12.63 -9.42 0.59
CA LEU A 18 12.48 -8.08 1.17
C LEU A 18 11.79 -8.12 2.54
N GLU A 19 10.72 -8.89 2.69
CA GLU A 19 10.03 -9.05 3.97
C GLU A 19 10.97 -9.57 5.07
N SER A 20 11.83 -10.54 4.76
CA SER A 20 12.78 -11.08 5.75
C SER A 20 13.91 -10.09 6.07
N GLU A 21 14.31 -9.26 5.10
CA GLU A 21 15.37 -8.25 5.25
C GLU A 21 14.89 -7.02 6.03
N THR A 22 13.63 -6.61 5.85
CA THR A 22 13.12 -5.31 6.32
C THR A 22 11.87 -5.40 7.19
N HIS A 23 11.30 -6.59 7.37
CA HIS A 23 10.00 -6.83 7.99
C HIS A 23 8.82 -6.15 7.25
N LEU A 24 9.06 -5.63 6.05
CA LEU A 24 8.04 -4.98 5.25
C LEU A 24 7.10 -6.00 4.59
N HIS A 25 5.87 -6.06 5.07
CA HIS A 25 4.81 -6.88 4.47
C HIS A 25 3.82 -6.01 3.68
N LEU A 26 3.91 -6.01 2.34
CA LEU A 26 3.09 -5.15 1.47
C LEU A 26 1.58 -5.40 1.63
N GLY A 27 1.14 -6.64 1.83
CA GLY A 27 -0.27 -6.95 2.13
C GLY A 27 -0.82 -6.22 3.36
N LYS A 28 -0.05 -6.14 4.45
CA LYS A 28 -0.44 -5.41 5.68
C LYS A 28 -0.50 -3.91 5.45
N LEU A 29 0.45 -3.36 4.68
CA LEU A 29 0.43 -1.94 4.26
C LEU A 29 -0.85 -1.62 3.47
N MET A 30 -1.20 -2.46 2.50
CA MET A 30 -2.38 -2.26 1.66
C MET A 30 -3.69 -2.40 2.45
N ASN A 31 -3.78 -3.34 3.40
CA ASN A 31 -4.93 -3.45 4.31
C ASN A 31 -5.10 -2.17 5.14
N LYS A 32 -4.03 -1.73 5.81
CA LYS A 32 -4.06 -0.54 6.66
C LYS A 32 -4.51 0.71 5.90
N LEU A 33 -4.00 0.91 4.68
CA LEU A 33 -4.38 2.04 3.85
C LEU A 33 -5.82 1.89 3.32
N ALA A 34 -6.25 0.69 2.95
CA ALA A 34 -7.61 0.45 2.53
C ALA A 34 -8.63 0.76 3.64
N GLU A 35 -8.35 0.35 4.88
CA GLU A 35 -9.18 0.71 6.05
C GLU A 35 -9.26 2.23 6.25
N LYS A 36 -8.14 2.94 6.04
CA LYS A 36 -8.08 4.40 6.15
C LYS A 36 -8.92 5.13 5.11
N PHE A 37 -9.02 4.59 3.90
CA PHE A 37 -9.71 5.21 2.76
C PHE A 37 -11.04 4.51 2.43
N ASP A 38 -11.60 3.74 3.36
CA ASP A 38 -12.88 3.03 3.21
C ASP A 38 -12.95 2.18 1.92
N GLY A 39 -11.90 1.38 1.70
CA GLY A 39 -11.75 0.54 0.52
C GLY A 39 -11.31 -0.88 0.84
N THR A 40 -10.85 -1.59 -0.19
CA THR A 40 -10.38 -2.98 -0.08
C THR A 40 -8.89 -3.08 -0.34
N GLY A 41 -8.17 -3.77 0.53
CA GLY A 41 -6.73 -4.01 0.42
C GLY A 41 -6.39 -5.47 0.64
N GLY A 42 -5.19 -5.87 0.26
CA GLY A 42 -4.64 -7.17 0.62
C GLY A 42 -3.58 -7.69 -0.34
N GLY A 43 -3.21 -8.95 -0.13
CA GLY A 43 -2.18 -9.67 -0.89
C GLY A 43 -1.10 -10.26 -0.01
N HIS A 44 0.00 -10.66 -0.64
CA HIS A 44 1.13 -11.29 0.02
C HIS A 44 2.20 -10.27 0.42
N ALA A 45 3.19 -10.71 1.20
CA ALA A 45 4.29 -9.87 1.64
C ALA A 45 5.04 -9.20 0.48
N GLY A 46 5.26 -9.93 -0.61
CA GLY A 46 5.97 -9.44 -1.80
C GLY A 46 5.11 -8.85 -2.91
N ALA A 47 3.78 -8.99 -2.87
CA ALA A 47 2.88 -8.49 -3.91
C ALA A 47 1.48 -8.25 -3.36
N ALA A 48 1.01 -7.00 -3.44
CA ALA A 48 -0.24 -6.58 -2.85
C ALA A 48 -0.88 -5.44 -3.64
N ALA A 49 -2.17 -5.20 -3.38
CA ALA A 49 -2.89 -4.08 -3.95
C ALA A 49 -3.95 -3.54 -2.99
N MET A 50 -4.34 -2.29 -3.22
CA MET A 50 -5.55 -1.71 -2.66
C MET A 50 -6.36 -1.00 -3.74
N THR A 51 -7.66 -0.97 -3.55
CA THR A 51 -8.64 -0.19 -4.31
C THR A 51 -9.43 0.65 -3.32
N VAL A 52 -9.41 1.97 -3.51
CA VAL A 52 -10.02 2.96 -2.60
C VAL A 52 -10.69 4.07 -3.40
N LYS A 53 -11.54 4.87 -2.76
CA LYS A 53 -12.09 6.09 -3.39
C LYS A 53 -11.32 7.31 -2.91
N GLY A 54 -11.08 8.28 -3.79
CA GLY A 54 -10.46 9.54 -3.38
C GLY A 54 -9.77 10.29 -4.50
N ASP A 55 -8.77 11.09 -4.11
CA ASP A 55 -7.86 11.80 -5.00
C ASP A 55 -6.54 11.03 -5.15
N LEU A 56 -6.07 10.86 -6.39
CA LEU A 56 -4.92 10.02 -6.71
C LEU A 56 -3.63 10.50 -6.04
N GLU A 57 -3.41 11.82 -5.99
CA GLU A 57 -2.20 12.39 -5.39
C GLU A 57 -2.20 12.22 -3.87
N HIS A 58 -3.34 12.47 -3.22
CA HIS A 58 -3.51 12.26 -1.79
C HIS A 58 -3.29 10.79 -1.40
N VAL A 59 -3.91 9.85 -2.13
CA VAL A 59 -3.75 8.41 -1.85
C VAL A 59 -2.31 7.95 -2.07
N LYS A 60 -1.64 8.42 -3.13
CA LYS A 60 -0.21 8.14 -3.36
C LYS A 60 0.67 8.69 -2.24
N SER A 61 0.45 9.94 -1.84
CA SER A 61 1.23 10.61 -0.79
C SER A 61 1.12 9.87 0.54
N GLU A 62 -0.09 9.52 0.95
CA GLU A 62 -0.30 8.77 2.19
C GLU A 62 0.24 7.33 2.11
N THR A 63 0.18 6.69 0.94
CA THR A 63 0.82 5.38 0.72
C THR A 63 2.33 5.46 0.94
N LEU A 64 3.01 6.44 0.35
CA LEU A 64 4.46 6.63 0.49
C LEU A 64 4.84 6.99 1.92
N LYS A 65 4.06 7.83 2.58
CA LYS A 65 4.25 8.21 3.98
C LYS A 65 4.16 7.00 4.91
N GLU A 66 3.15 6.16 4.72
CA GLU A 66 2.97 4.97 5.56
C GLU A 66 4.03 3.91 5.27
N LEU A 67 4.44 3.75 4.01
CA LEU A 67 5.58 2.90 3.64
C LEU A 67 6.86 3.35 4.35
N LYS A 68 7.17 4.66 4.35
CA LYS A 68 8.36 5.20 5.02
C LYS A 68 8.36 4.87 6.52
N LYS A 69 7.24 5.07 7.21
CA LYS A 69 7.11 4.73 8.64
C LYS A 69 7.37 3.26 8.93
N MET A 70 6.92 2.36 8.05
CA MET A 70 7.18 0.92 8.21
C MET A 70 8.66 0.55 8.01
N MET A 71 9.46 1.44 7.43
CA MET A 71 10.88 1.25 7.18
C MET A 71 11.78 2.07 8.11
N GLU A 72 11.22 2.89 9.00
CA GLU A 72 12.02 3.62 9.99
C GLU A 72 12.61 2.62 11.00
N PRO A 73 13.91 2.74 11.33
CA PRO A 73 14.51 1.91 12.36
C PRO A 73 13.85 2.17 13.71
N ILE A 74 13.59 1.09 14.45
CA ILE A 74 13.05 1.12 15.83
C ILE A 74 14.15 1.61 16.78
#